data_AF-A0A956W9H6-F1
#
_entry.id   AF-A0A956W9H6-F1
#
_cell.length_a   1.000
_cell.length_b   1.000
_cell.length_c   1.000
_cell.angle_alpha   90.00
_cell.angle_beta   90.00
_cell.angle_gamma   90.00
#
_symmetry.space_group_name_H-M   'P 1'
#
loop_
_entity.id
_entity.type
_entity.pdbx_description
1 polymer ?
#
loop_
_entity_poly.entity_id
_entity_poly.type
_entity_poly.pdbx_seq_one_letter_code
_entity_poly.pdbx_strand_id
1 'polypeptide(L)' 'GFRLSETPHEVRRAAPLLGEHTFEVATEILGLDPDEVGRLVAEEVLY' A
#
# COMPACT_ATOMS: atom_id res chain seq x y z
N GLY A 1 19.19 -1.63 15.95
CA GLY A 1 18.48 -2.77 15.33
C GLY A 1 18.75 -4.03 16.13
N PHE A 2 17.82 -4.98 16.11
CA PHE A 2 17.95 -6.27 16.81
C PHE A 2 18.60 -7.30 15.88
N ARG A 3 19.60 -8.05 16.34
CA ARG A 3 20.20 -9.12 15.52
C ARG A 3 19.34 -10.38 15.60
N LEU A 4 18.73 -10.75 14.47
CA LEU A 4 17.93 -11.97 14.33
C LEU A 4 18.76 -13.03 13.60
N SER A 5 18.79 -14.26 14.13
CA SER A 5 19.67 -15.34 13.65
C SER A 5 19.16 -16.04 12.39
N GLU A 6 17.84 -16.18 12.23
CA GLU A 6 17.23 -16.89 11.10
C GLU A 6 16.68 -15.95 10.03
N THR A 7 16.11 -14.81 10.44
CA THR A 7 15.51 -13.80 9.56
C THR A 7 16.10 -12.41 9.82
N PRO A 8 17.31 -12.11 9.29
CA PRO A 8 17.93 -10.81 9.47
C PRO A 8 17.00 -9.66 9.05
N HIS A 9 16.79 -8.71 9.95
CA HIS A 9 16.04 -7.49 9.63
C HIS A 9 16.87 -6.52 8.78
N GLU A 10 16.20 -5.86 7.82
CA GLU A 10 16.80 -4.84 6.97
C GLU A 10 15.78 -3.72 6.73
N VAL A 11 16.24 -2.46 6.76
CA VAL A 11 15.45 -1.31 6.30
C VAL A 11 15.57 -1.25 4.79
N ARG A 12 14.55 -1.73 4.07
CA ARG A 12 14.61 -1.91 2.60
C ARG A 12 14.16 -0.69 1.80
N ARG A 13 13.37 0.20 2.41
CA ARG A 13 12.82 1.39 1.77
C ARG A 13 12.50 2.46 2.81
N ALA A 14 12.35 3.70 2.35
CA ALA A 14 11.85 4.79 3.15
C ALA A 14 10.40 4.55 3.59
N ALA A 15 9.90 5.39 4.51
CA ALA A 15 8.48 5.41 4.82
C ALA A 15 7.68 5.85 3.58
N PRO A 16 6.50 5.25 3.33
CA PRO A 16 5.67 5.61 2.19
C PRO A 16 5.08 7.01 2.36
N LEU A 17 4.81 7.68 1.24
CA LEU A 17 4.00 8.90 1.22
C LEU A 17 2.53 8.60 1.53
N LEU A 18 1.76 9.66 1.86
CA LEU A 18 0.31 9.55 1.97
C LEU A 18 -0.26 9.10 0.62
N GLY A 19 -0.94 7.96 0.62
CA GLY A 19 -1.58 7.40 -0.57
C GLY A 19 -0.67 6.60 -1.53
N GLU A 20 0.64 6.48 -1.25
CA GLU A 20 1.62 5.87 -2.17
C GLU A 20 1.21 4.47 -2.69
N HIS A 21 0.52 3.69 -1.86
CA HIS A 21 0.10 2.32 -2.17
C HIS A 21 -1.42 2.13 -2.21
N THR A 22 -2.23 3.19 -2.16
CA THR A 22 -3.70 3.05 -2.10
C THR A 22 -4.24 2.23 -3.28
N PHE A 23 -3.79 2.56 -4.50
CA PHE A 23 -4.25 1.88 -5.72
C PHE A 23 -3.78 0.41 -5.79
N GLU A 24 -2.51 0.15 -5.46
CA GLU A 24 -1.93 -1.20 -5.41
C GLU A 24 -2.72 -2.09 -4.45
N VAL A 25 -2.98 -1.61 -3.23
CA VAL A 25 -3.75 -2.36 -2.23
C VAL A 25 -5.20 -2.57 -2.69
N ALA A 26 -5.86 -1.53 -3.20
CA ALA A 26 -7.25 -1.59 -3.64
C ALA A 26 -7.45 -2.60 -4.78
N THR A 27 -6.53 -2.65 -5.73
CA THR A 27 -6.66 -3.53 -6.91
C THR A 27 -6.05 -4.90 -6.69
N GLU A 28 -4.81 -5.00 -6.20
CA GLU A 28 -4.08 -6.28 -6.14
C GLU A 28 -4.43 -7.11 -4.89
N ILE A 29 -4.74 -6.45 -3.77
CA ILE A 29 -5.02 -7.13 -2.50
C ILE A 29 -6.53 -7.27 -2.28
N LEU A 30 -7.28 -6.19 -2.50
CA LEU A 30 -8.73 -6.17 -2.28
C LEU A 30 -9.51 -6.61 -3.53
N GLY A 31 -8.88 -6.63 -4.71
CA GLY A 31 -9.51 -7.09 -5.95
C GLY A 31 -10.57 -6.15 -6.49
N LEU A 32 -10.55 -4.86 -6.11
CA LEU A 32 -11.47 -3.87 -6.65
C LEU A 32 -11.14 -3.60 -8.12
N ASP A 33 -12.20 -3.45 -8.91
CA ASP A 33 -12.06 -3.03 -10.29
C ASP A 33 -11.57 -1.57 -10.39
N PRO A 34 -10.71 -1.20 -11.36
CA PRO A 34 -10.22 0.17 -11.52
C PRO A 34 -11.32 1.24 -11.58
N ASP A 35 -12.49 0.93 -12.15
CA ASP A 35 -13.61 1.88 -12.20
C ASP A 35 -14.23 2.11 -10.82
N GLU A 36 -14.27 1.07 -9.97
CA GLU A 36 -14.70 1.20 -8.58
C GLU A 36 -13.69 2.02 -7.76
N VAL A 37 -12.39 1.77 -7.92
CA VAL A 37 -11.35 2.58 -7.27
C VAL A 37 -11.45 4.04 -7.72
N GLY A 38 -11.65 4.29 -9.01
CA GLY A 38 -11.84 5.64 -9.55
C GLY A 38 -13.03 6.38 -8.93
N ARG A 39 -14.16 5.70 -8.72
CA ARG A 39 -15.31 6.28 -8.01
C ARG A 39 -14.97 6.64 -6.57
N LEU A 40 -14.29 5.75 -5.84
CA LEU A 40 -13.91 5.98 -4.44
C LEU A 40 -12.90 7.13 -4.28
N VAL A 41 -11.99 7.30 -5.24
CA VAL A 41 -11.09 8.47 -5.29
C VAL A 41 -11.89 9.75 -5.56
N ALA A 42 -12.83 9.72 -6.51
CA ALA A 42 -13.68 10.87 -6.82
C ALA A 42 -14.60 11.28 -5.66
N GLU A 43 -15.00 10.31 -4.82
CA GLU A 43 -15.78 10.52 -3.60
C GLU A 43 -14.91 10.90 -2.38
N GLU A 44 -13.60 11.07 -2.55
CA GLU A 44 -12.62 11.36 -1.49
C GLU A 44 -12.56 10.29 -0.37
N VAL A 45 -12.99 9.06 -0.67
CA VAL A 45 -12.88 7.90 0.23
C VAL A 45 -11.47 7.30 0.18
N LEU A 46 -10.82 7.36 -0.98
CA LEU A 46 -9.46 6.89 -1.23
C LEU A 46 -8.56 8.04 -1.72
N TYR A 47 -7.26 7.95 -1.41
CA TYR A 47 -6.20 8.84 -1.89
C TYR A 47 -5.62 8.41 -3.23
#